data_AF-A0A967N054-F1
#
_entry.id   AF-A0A967N054-F1
#
_cell.length_a   1.000
_cell.length_b   1.000
_cell.length_c   1.000
_cell.angle_alpha   90.00
_cell.angle_beta   90.00
_cell.angle_gamma   90.00
#
_symmetry.space_group_name_H-M   'P 1'
#
loop_
_entity.id
_entity.type
_entity.pdbx_description
1 polymer ?
#
loop_
_entity_poly.entity_id
_entity_poly.type
_entity_poly.pdbx_seq_one_letter_code
_entity_poly.pdbx_strand_id
1 'polypeptide(L)'
;ETDPYQQDEFAELYTEAAKEIVKQTNIRKGYCLVLDSGEGRLAYELARLTDLQIIGVENDAKKVASSRKALDKAGLYGRVVIHHGSLEKLPYTKYFANLIVSDEALRAGKLPYSTDEVFELIRPYGGVIALGLPANKSNKRNLKQWMRKSALDWKVYERKKYVWAVAEREDLEGAGEWTHMYAEPGNTACSRDELVKGKMAIQWFGQPGPSKMIDRHHRNVPPLFKNGRLFVPGDCVVFAVDAYNGTILWESEIPNSRRLGVFLDSSSMAADEHFLYVAAEDKCLGFDVQTGRRRLTLTMPQLIKDKPHEWGYIAHSDDILFGSGCRKGSSYTETSYDADIALWYRNMKLVISDYMFAMKKNSNKLHWKYKDGLIVNTTITIGGGRMYFVGTHCPKALADKVGRMPVKTLFDGGEQFLVALDMQTGQIVYKKEIDVSNFEEPVYLNYAKEILLLSGSKLVGNSIRYYYNTYDASTGDNRWNGDHDSGLAKDGGHGEYNRHPTIIDDTIYAWPYSYNLKTGEKAAGWRFDRRGHGCGGVSASSQCMFWRGGNPWMYDLGPNGGPVRLNTITRPGCWINIIPAGGLVLIPEASSGCTCGFALQTSMAYIPVDTLNSKPGFE
;
A
#
# COMPACT_ATOMS: atom_id res chain seq x y z
N GLU A 1 14.93 -6.05 -34.99
CA GLU A 1 15.29 -7.34 -34.39
C GLU A 1 15.49 -8.36 -35.50
N THR A 2 16.59 -9.10 -35.48
CA THR A 2 16.81 -10.24 -36.38
C THR A 2 16.30 -11.50 -35.71
N ASP A 3 15.39 -12.23 -36.37
CA ASP A 3 14.95 -13.55 -35.91
C ASP A 3 16.16 -14.52 -35.87
N PRO A 4 16.53 -15.03 -34.69
CA PRO A 4 17.72 -15.87 -34.56
C PRO A 4 17.42 -17.35 -34.83
N TYR A 5 16.16 -17.74 -35.02
CA TYR A 5 15.72 -19.12 -35.19
C TYR A 5 15.45 -19.47 -36.66
N GLN A 6 15.55 -20.76 -36.97
CA GLN A 6 15.24 -21.25 -38.31
C GLN A 6 13.73 -21.20 -38.56
N GLN A 7 13.35 -20.83 -39.78
CA GLN A 7 11.97 -20.91 -40.27
C GLN A 7 11.64 -22.37 -40.62
N ASP A 8 11.53 -23.19 -39.58
CA ASP A 8 11.19 -24.61 -39.66
C ASP A 8 9.72 -24.87 -39.26
N GLU A 9 9.33 -26.13 -39.17
CA GLU A 9 7.96 -26.55 -38.83
C GLU A 9 7.47 -26.06 -37.44
N PHE A 10 8.37 -25.62 -36.57
CA PHE A 10 8.04 -25.10 -35.24
C PHE A 10 7.87 -23.58 -35.22
N ALA A 11 8.30 -22.85 -36.26
CA ALA A 11 8.19 -21.38 -36.31
C ALA A 11 6.73 -20.89 -36.19
N GLU A 12 5.82 -21.48 -36.96
CA GLU A 12 4.39 -21.16 -36.88
C GLU A 12 3.79 -21.58 -35.53
N LEU A 13 4.24 -22.71 -34.96
CA LEU A 13 3.79 -23.17 -33.65
C LEU A 13 4.06 -22.13 -32.56
N TYR A 14 5.33 -21.73 -32.37
CA TYR A 14 5.68 -20.82 -31.29
C TYR A 14 5.03 -19.45 -31.45
N THR A 15 4.97 -18.93 -32.68
CA THR A 15 4.30 -17.65 -32.99
C THR A 15 2.82 -17.69 -32.59
N GLU A 16 2.09 -18.74 -32.97
CA GLU A 16 0.66 -18.84 -32.69
C GLU A 16 0.37 -19.17 -31.22
N ALA A 17 1.24 -19.95 -30.56
CA ALA A 17 1.14 -20.21 -29.13
C ALA A 17 1.35 -18.95 -28.30
N ALA A 18 2.37 -18.15 -28.59
CA ALA A 18 2.63 -16.89 -27.88
C ALA A 18 1.47 -15.91 -28.03
N LYS A 19 0.90 -15.77 -29.23
CA LYS A 19 -0.33 -14.97 -29.46
C LYS A 19 -1.51 -15.48 -28.64
N GLU A 20 -1.69 -16.80 -28.57
CA GLU A 20 -2.79 -17.39 -27.79
C GLU A 20 -2.61 -17.12 -26.30
N ILE A 21 -1.41 -17.37 -25.76
CA ILE A 21 -1.08 -17.11 -24.36
C ILE A 21 -1.34 -15.66 -23.99
N VAL A 22 -0.81 -14.70 -24.76
CA VAL A 22 -0.99 -13.27 -24.48
C VAL A 22 -2.45 -12.85 -24.60
N LYS A 23 -3.19 -13.39 -25.58
CA LYS A 23 -4.63 -13.09 -25.74
C LYS A 23 -5.45 -13.59 -24.55
N GLN A 24 -5.14 -14.78 -24.06
CA GLN A 24 -5.97 -15.48 -23.06
C GLN A 24 -5.67 -15.02 -21.64
N THR A 25 -4.41 -14.66 -21.36
CA THR A 25 -4.01 -14.19 -20.03
C THR A 25 -4.09 -12.68 -19.90
N ASN A 26 -3.99 -11.94 -21.02
CA ASN A 26 -3.83 -10.48 -21.05
C ASN A 26 -2.60 -9.97 -20.25
N ILE A 27 -1.68 -10.86 -19.88
CA ILE A 27 -0.47 -10.52 -19.13
C ILE A 27 0.58 -10.03 -20.13
N ARG A 28 0.96 -8.76 -19.99
CA ARG A 28 1.93 -8.10 -20.86
C ARG A 28 3.11 -7.51 -20.13
N LYS A 29 3.14 -7.53 -18.79
CA LYS A 29 4.21 -6.93 -17.99
C LYS A 29 4.38 -7.70 -16.68
N GLY A 30 5.56 -7.62 -16.08
CA GLY A 30 5.94 -8.45 -14.93
C GLY A 30 6.97 -9.51 -15.31
N TYR A 31 6.97 -10.63 -14.60
CA TYR A 31 7.83 -11.78 -14.85
C TYR A 31 7.09 -12.94 -15.51
N CYS A 32 7.72 -13.57 -16.49
CA CYS A 32 7.29 -14.83 -17.06
C CYS A 32 8.34 -15.91 -16.81
N LEU A 33 7.91 -17.07 -16.31
CA LEU A 33 8.73 -18.27 -16.22
C LEU A 33 8.36 -19.24 -17.36
N VAL A 34 9.33 -19.55 -18.20
CA VAL A 34 9.22 -20.58 -19.24
C VAL A 34 9.89 -21.84 -18.75
N LEU A 35 9.08 -22.83 -18.38
CA LEU A 35 9.54 -24.15 -17.95
C LEU A 35 9.97 -24.99 -19.15
N ASP A 36 10.99 -25.83 -18.96
CA ASP A 36 11.56 -26.69 -19.98
C ASP A 36 11.87 -25.89 -21.27
N SER A 37 12.57 -24.76 -21.14
CA SER A 37 12.57 -23.68 -22.14
C SER A 37 13.22 -24.04 -23.50
N GLY A 38 13.78 -25.23 -23.65
CA GLY A 38 14.32 -25.72 -24.92
C GLY A 38 15.43 -24.81 -25.45
N GLU A 39 15.34 -24.47 -26.73
CA GLU A 39 16.24 -23.51 -27.38
C GLU A 39 15.80 -22.04 -27.21
N GLY A 40 14.81 -21.76 -26.35
CA GLY A 40 14.35 -20.41 -26.03
C GLY A 40 13.35 -19.81 -27.02
N ARG A 41 12.78 -20.61 -27.93
CA ARG A 41 11.89 -20.13 -29.00
C ARG A 41 10.57 -19.57 -28.47
N LEU A 42 9.93 -20.24 -27.50
CA LEU A 42 8.72 -19.69 -26.88
C LEU A 42 9.01 -18.39 -26.12
N ALA A 43 10.16 -18.33 -25.43
CA ALA A 43 10.59 -17.14 -24.71
C ALA A 43 10.81 -15.95 -25.65
N TYR A 44 11.44 -16.20 -26.81
CA TYR A 44 11.62 -15.20 -27.87
C TYR A 44 10.28 -14.65 -28.38
N GLU A 45 9.33 -15.51 -28.74
CA GLU A 45 8.04 -15.06 -29.26
C GLU A 45 7.21 -14.30 -28.21
N LEU A 46 7.27 -14.70 -26.94
CA LEU A 46 6.63 -13.95 -25.85
C LEU A 46 7.28 -12.58 -25.64
N ALA A 47 8.61 -12.48 -25.72
CA ALA A 47 9.33 -11.21 -25.58
C ALA A 47 8.96 -10.20 -26.68
N ARG A 48 8.67 -10.68 -27.89
CA ARG A 48 8.24 -9.81 -29.01
C ARG A 48 6.83 -9.23 -28.83
N LEU A 49 5.97 -9.91 -28.07
CA LEU A 49 4.57 -9.55 -27.91
C LEU A 49 4.27 -8.82 -26.60
N THR A 50 5.25 -8.75 -25.68
CA THR A 50 5.03 -8.30 -24.30
C THR A 50 6.20 -7.52 -23.74
N ASP A 51 5.93 -6.79 -22.67
CA ASP A 51 6.92 -6.18 -21.79
C ASP A 51 7.27 -7.09 -20.58
N LEU A 52 7.30 -8.41 -20.74
CA LEU A 52 7.66 -9.35 -19.68
C LEU A 52 9.17 -9.52 -19.52
N GLN A 53 9.67 -9.57 -18.28
CA GLN A 53 10.99 -10.11 -17.96
C GLN A 53 10.86 -11.63 -18.00
N ILE A 54 11.60 -12.29 -18.88
CA ILE A 54 11.38 -13.72 -19.13
C ILE A 54 12.56 -14.52 -18.59
N ILE A 55 12.26 -15.48 -17.73
CA ILE A 55 13.20 -16.46 -17.20
C ILE A 55 12.86 -17.81 -17.83
N GLY A 56 13.76 -18.37 -18.62
CA GLY A 56 13.69 -19.76 -19.05
C GLY A 56 14.49 -20.66 -18.13
N VAL A 57 14.00 -21.87 -17.84
CA VAL A 57 14.77 -22.91 -17.14
C VAL A 57 14.90 -24.14 -18.02
N GLU A 58 16.13 -24.63 -18.16
CA GLU A 58 16.46 -25.78 -19.00
C GLU A 58 17.56 -26.61 -18.34
N ASN A 59 17.47 -27.95 -18.47
CA ASN A 59 18.41 -28.88 -17.86
C ASN A 59 19.53 -29.33 -18.81
N ASP A 60 19.34 -29.19 -20.13
CA ASP A 60 20.35 -29.50 -21.13
C ASP A 60 21.27 -28.30 -21.37
N ALA A 61 22.53 -28.42 -20.93
CA ALA A 61 23.54 -27.39 -21.07
C ALA A 61 23.79 -26.94 -22.53
N LYS A 62 23.62 -27.81 -23.53
CA LYS A 62 23.77 -27.45 -24.95
C LYS A 62 22.61 -26.59 -25.41
N LYS A 63 21.38 -26.94 -25.03
CA LYS A 63 20.19 -26.12 -25.32
C LYS A 63 20.28 -24.75 -24.64
N VAL A 64 20.74 -24.69 -23.38
CA VAL A 64 20.99 -23.42 -22.68
C VAL A 64 21.99 -22.55 -23.45
N ALA A 65 23.13 -23.12 -23.87
CA ALA A 65 24.14 -22.39 -24.62
C ALA A 65 23.61 -21.89 -25.98
N SER A 66 22.87 -22.75 -26.70
CA SER A 66 22.21 -22.39 -27.97
C SER A 66 21.22 -21.24 -27.78
N SER A 67 20.34 -21.34 -26.77
CA SER A 67 19.32 -20.34 -26.44
C SER A 67 19.95 -18.99 -26.13
N ARG A 68 20.97 -18.96 -25.25
CA ARG A 68 21.65 -17.72 -24.86
C ARG A 68 22.27 -17.04 -26.07
N LYS A 69 22.92 -17.79 -26.97
CA LYS A 69 23.49 -17.26 -28.22
C LYS A 69 22.43 -16.71 -29.16
N ALA A 70 21.31 -17.42 -29.32
CA ALA A 70 20.21 -16.99 -30.17
C ALA A 70 19.55 -15.69 -29.65
N LEU A 71 19.23 -15.65 -28.35
CA LEU A 71 18.60 -14.50 -27.71
C LEU A 71 19.51 -13.27 -27.65
N ASP A 72 20.82 -13.46 -27.45
CA ASP A 72 21.81 -12.39 -27.54
C ASP A 72 21.89 -11.80 -28.95
N LYS A 73 21.94 -12.66 -29.99
CA LYS A 73 21.87 -12.23 -31.39
C LYS A 73 20.58 -11.46 -31.72
N ALA A 74 19.48 -11.77 -31.05
CA ALA A 74 18.21 -11.04 -31.18
C ALA A 74 18.17 -9.71 -30.42
N GLY A 75 19.17 -9.40 -29.59
CA GLY A 75 19.21 -8.20 -28.74
C GLY A 75 18.36 -8.32 -27.46
N LEU A 76 17.99 -9.54 -27.07
CA LEU A 76 17.12 -9.80 -25.92
C LEU A 76 17.88 -10.20 -24.64
N TYR A 77 19.22 -10.19 -24.67
CA TYR A 77 20.02 -10.47 -23.49
C TYR A 77 19.66 -9.52 -22.33
N GLY A 78 19.50 -10.08 -21.12
CA GLY A 78 19.05 -9.36 -19.93
C GLY A 78 17.52 -9.24 -19.81
N ARG A 79 16.80 -9.12 -20.93
CA ARG A 79 15.32 -9.15 -20.97
C ARG A 79 14.78 -10.58 -20.94
N VAL A 80 15.46 -11.49 -21.63
CA VAL A 80 15.26 -12.93 -21.56
C VAL A 80 16.53 -13.55 -21.02
N VAL A 81 16.42 -14.29 -19.92
CA VAL A 81 17.54 -15.01 -19.29
C VAL A 81 17.22 -16.49 -19.24
N ILE A 82 18.20 -17.33 -19.56
CA ILE A 82 18.06 -18.79 -19.53
C ILE A 82 18.94 -19.34 -18.42
N HIS A 83 18.33 -19.98 -17.43
CA HIS A 83 18.99 -20.65 -16.32
C HIS A 83 19.21 -22.13 -16.65
N HIS A 84 20.43 -22.59 -16.40
CA HIS A 84 20.74 -24.03 -16.40
C HIS A 84 20.44 -24.58 -15.01
N GLY A 85 19.44 -25.45 -14.89
CA GLY A 85 18.99 -25.91 -13.57
C GLY A 85 18.07 -27.11 -13.62
N SER A 86 17.78 -27.66 -12.43
CA SER A 86 16.81 -28.75 -12.28
C SER A 86 15.40 -28.26 -12.56
N LEU A 87 14.59 -29.13 -13.16
CA LEU A 87 13.16 -28.95 -13.38
C LEU A 87 12.31 -29.63 -12.31
N GLU A 88 12.95 -30.40 -11.42
CA GLU A 88 12.32 -31.05 -10.26
C GLU A 88 12.37 -30.19 -9.00
N LYS A 89 13.36 -29.29 -8.94
CA LYS A 89 13.53 -28.32 -7.87
C LYS A 89 13.97 -26.97 -8.44
N LEU A 90 13.02 -26.08 -8.59
CA LEU A 90 13.14 -24.75 -9.15
C LEU A 90 13.72 -23.78 -8.11
N PRO A 91 14.84 -23.08 -8.41
CA PRO A 91 15.56 -22.27 -7.43
C PRO A 91 14.99 -20.83 -7.32
N TYR A 92 13.67 -20.67 -7.33
CA TYR A 92 13.01 -19.36 -7.35
C TYR A 92 12.24 -19.11 -6.06
N THR A 93 12.13 -17.84 -5.66
CA THR A 93 11.27 -17.46 -4.53
C THR A 93 9.80 -17.65 -4.90
N LYS A 94 8.95 -17.92 -3.90
CA LYS A 94 7.51 -18.02 -4.12
C LYS A 94 6.95 -16.71 -4.68
N TYR A 95 5.85 -16.83 -5.42
CA TYR A 95 5.02 -15.70 -5.86
C TYR A 95 5.67 -14.71 -6.84
N PHE A 96 6.82 -15.01 -7.43
CA PHE A 96 7.49 -14.02 -8.29
C PHE A 96 6.89 -13.90 -9.69
N ALA A 97 6.31 -14.97 -10.24
CA ALA A 97 5.92 -15.03 -11.66
C ALA A 97 4.50 -14.51 -11.88
N ASN A 98 4.33 -13.59 -12.83
CA ASN A 98 3.00 -13.18 -13.34
C ASN A 98 2.44 -14.24 -14.29
N LEU A 99 3.30 -14.87 -15.09
CA LEU A 99 2.91 -15.86 -16.09
C LEU A 99 3.85 -17.06 -16.03
N ILE A 100 3.31 -18.27 -15.97
CA ILE A 100 4.09 -19.51 -16.15
C ILE A 100 3.58 -20.26 -17.37
N VAL A 101 4.50 -20.64 -18.25
CA VAL A 101 4.27 -21.43 -19.47
C VAL A 101 5.29 -22.56 -19.57
N SER A 102 5.11 -23.50 -20.48
CA SER A 102 6.08 -24.57 -20.73
C SER A 102 6.29 -24.79 -22.23
N ASP A 103 7.54 -24.75 -22.67
CA ASP A 103 7.92 -24.96 -24.07
C ASP A 103 7.80 -26.45 -24.44
N GLU A 104 8.35 -27.36 -23.61
CA GLU A 104 8.27 -28.79 -23.87
C GLU A 104 6.83 -29.35 -23.79
N ALA A 105 5.97 -28.78 -22.94
CA ALA A 105 4.54 -29.11 -22.94
C ALA A 105 3.89 -28.77 -24.28
N LEU A 106 4.22 -27.60 -24.83
CA LEU A 106 3.73 -27.14 -26.13
C LEU A 106 4.26 -28.01 -27.28
N ARG A 107 5.55 -28.31 -27.26
CA ARG A 107 6.24 -29.02 -28.36
C ARG A 107 5.94 -30.51 -28.37
N ALA A 108 6.01 -31.16 -27.21
CA ALA A 108 5.98 -32.62 -27.09
C ALA A 108 4.85 -33.16 -26.20
N GLY A 109 4.08 -32.30 -25.51
CA GLY A 109 3.04 -32.70 -24.57
C GLY A 109 3.58 -33.20 -23.22
N LYS A 110 4.88 -32.98 -22.94
CA LYS A 110 5.48 -33.34 -21.65
C LYS A 110 5.20 -32.22 -20.64
N LEU A 111 4.42 -32.54 -19.62
CA LEU A 111 4.03 -31.59 -18.58
C LEU A 111 5.18 -31.28 -17.62
N PRO A 112 5.16 -30.11 -16.94
CA PRO A 112 6.08 -29.79 -15.87
C PRO A 112 6.09 -30.87 -14.77
N TYR A 113 7.22 -31.01 -14.09
CA TYR A 113 7.44 -32.09 -13.12
C TYR A 113 6.43 -32.07 -11.96
N SER A 114 6.24 -30.91 -11.33
CA SER A 114 5.39 -30.73 -10.14
C SER A 114 4.38 -29.61 -10.32
N THR A 115 3.10 -29.92 -10.07
CA THR A 115 2.03 -28.90 -10.08
C THR A 115 2.16 -27.95 -8.87
N ASP A 116 2.49 -28.50 -7.70
CA ASP A 116 2.62 -27.73 -6.45
C ASP A 116 3.75 -26.71 -6.54
N GLU A 117 4.90 -27.13 -7.07
CA GLU A 117 6.04 -26.25 -7.22
C GLU A 117 5.75 -25.10 -8.19
N VAL A 118 5.06 -25.40 -9.30
CA VAL A 118 4.63 -24.36 -10.25
C VAL A 118 3.62 -23.40 -9.60
N PHE A 119 2.69 -23.93 -8.81
CA PHE A 119 1.71 -23.11 -8.08
C PHE A 119 2.37 -22.23 -7.02
N GLU A 120 3.43 -22.67 -6.35
CA GLU A 120 4.14 -21.83 -5.37
C GLU A 120 4.83 -20.62 -6.01
N LEU A 121 5.23 -20.72 -7.28
CA LEU A 121 5.94 -19.66 -7.99
C LEU A 121 5.04 -18.60 -8.61
N ILE A 122 3.77 -18.93 -8.91
CA ILE A 122 2.85 -17.97 -9.51
C ILE A 122 2.37 -16.97 -8.46
N ARG A 123 2.42 -15.66 -8.78
CA ARG A 123 2.01 -14.61 -7.85
C ARG A 123 0.52 -14.69 -7.51
N PRO A 124 0.12 -14.38 -6.26
CA PRO A 124 -1.26 -14.10 -5.93
C PRO A 124 -1.79 -12.88 -6.66
N TYR A 125 -3.10 -12.68 -6.59
CA TYR A 125 -3.80 -11.55 -7.22
C TYR A 125 -3.59 -11.51 -8.74
N GLY A 126 -3.95 -12.61 -9.42
CA GLY A 126 -4.08 -12.64 -10.88
C GLY A 126 -2.87 -13.17 -11.65
N GLY A 127 -1.93 -13.85 -11.00
CA GLY A 127 -0.89 -14.59 -11.73
C GLY A 127 -1.49 -15.80 -12.45
N VAL A 128 -1.02 -16.12 -13.66
CA VAL A 128 -1.63 -17.15 -14.53
C VAL A 128 -0.65 -18.24 -14.93
N ILE A 129 -1.09 -19.50 -14.88
CA ILE A 129 -0.43 -20.64 -15.52
C ILE A 129 -1.16 -20.92 -16.84
N ALA A 130 -0.45 -20.98 -17.96
CA ALA A 130 -1.01 -21.27 -19.28
C ALA A 130 -0.19 -22.36 -20.00
N LEU A 131 -0.77 -23.56 -20.10
CA LEU A 131 -0.13 -24.71 -20.74
C LEU A 131 -0.89 -25.11 -22.01
N GLY A 132 -0.19 -25.10 -23.14
CA GLY A 132 -0.67 -25.66 -24.41
C GLY A 132 -0.03 -27.02 -24.65
N LEU A 133 -0.79 -28.01 -25.13
CA LEU A 133 -0.30 -29.35 -25.46
C LEU A 133 -0.89 -29.84 -26.78
N PRO A 134 -0.18 -30.64 -27.59
CA PRO A 134 -0.77 -31.26 -28.78
C PRO A 134 -2.06 -32.04 -28.42
N ALA A 135 -3.15 -31.79 -29.16
CA ALA A 135 -4.47 -32.33 -28.86
C ALA A 135 -4.58 -33.82 -29.25
N ASN A 136 -4.17 -34.70 -28.34
CA ASN A 136 -4.38 -36.15 -28.46
C ASN A 136 -4.93 -36.75 -27.16
N LYS A 137 -5.45 -37.98 -27.23
CA LYS A 137 -6.10 -38.65 -26.08
C LYS A 137 -5.15 -38.79 -24.88
N SER A 138 -3.88 -39.07 -25.11
CA SER A 138 -2.87 -39.25 -24.06
C SER A 138 -2.62 -37.93 -23.32
N ASN A 139 -2.35 -36.86 -24.06
CA ASN A 139 -2.07 -35.53 -23.50
C ASN A 139 -3.27 -34.98 -22.73
N LYS A 140 -4.50 -35.12 -23.24
CA LYS A 140 -5.72 -34.71 -22.52
C LYS A 140 -5.87 -35.44 -21.17
N ARG A 141 -5.59 -36.75 -21.15
CA ARG A 141 -5.63 -37.56 -19.91
C ARG A 141 -4.55 -37.14 -18.93
N ASN A 142 -3.30 -36.98 -19.40
CA ASN A 142 -2.17 -36.60 -18.57
C ASN A 142 -2.36 -35.19 -17.98
N LEU A 143 -2.84 -34.24 -18.78
CA LEU A 143 -3.17 -32.89 -18.33
C LEU A 143 -4.22 -32.91 -17.23
N LYS A 144 -5.31 -33.67 -17.40
CA LYS A 144 -6.34 -33.84 -16.37
C LYS A 144 -5.78 -34.42 -15.07
N GLN A 145 -4.85 -35.37 -15.15
CA GLN A 145 -4.21 -35.95 -13.97
C GLN A 145 -3.26 -34.95 -13.28
N TRP A 146 -2.53 -34.15 -14.05
CA TRP A 146 -1.60 -33.15 -13.54
C TRP A 146 -2.33 -31.98 -12.85
N MET A 147 -3.43 -31.50 -13.44
CA MET A 147 -4.24 -30.42 -12.86
C MET A 147 -4.93 -30.82 -11.55
N ARG A 148 -5.34 -32.08 -11.40
CA ARG A 148 -5.96 -32.60 -10.16
C ARG A 148 -5.07 -32.55 -8.92
N LYS A 149 -3.78 -32.29 -9.11
CA LYS A 149 -2.83 -32.14 -7.99
C LYS A 149 -2.83 -30.73 -7.40
N SER A 150 -3.52 -29.76 -8.02
CA SER A 150 -3.69 -28.42 -7.43
C SER A 150 -5.16 -28.10 -7.17
N ALA A 151 -5.40 -27.18 -6.24
CA ALA A 151 -6.72 -26.64 -5.92
C ALA A 151 -7.16 -25.47 -6.84
N LEU A 152 -6.47 -25.28 -7.97
CA LEU A 152 -6.76 -24.18 -8.90
C LEU A 152 -8.03 -24.44 -9.73
N ASP A 153 -8.77 -23.39 -10.04
CA ASP A 153 -9.84 -23.43 -11.04
C ASP A 153 -9.24 -23.40 -12.46
N TRP A 154 -9.31 -24.54 -13.15
CA TRP A 154 -8.71 -24.74 -14.47
C TRP A 154 -9.74 -24.58 -15.59
N LYS A 155 -9.50 -23.61 -16.48
CA LYS A 155 -10.20 -23.48 -17.76
C LYS A 155 -9.49 -24.29 -18.83
N VAL A 156 -10.17 -25.32 -19.35
CA VAL A 156 -9.64 -26.21 -20.39
C VAL A 156 -10.43 -26.04 -21.68
N TYR A 157 -9.74 -25.80 -22.79
CA TYR A 157 -10.37 -25.68 -24.10
C TYR A 157 -9.44 -26.16 -25.22
N GLU A 158 -10.02 -26.47 -26.37
CA GLU A 158 -9.26 -26.85 -27.57
C GLU A 158 -9.25 -25.70 -28.57
N ARG A 159 -8.09 -25.47 -29.17
CA ARG A 159 -7.95 -24.49 -30.25
C ARG A 159 -6.87 -24.94 -31.21
N LYS A 160 -7.22 -24.96 -32.51
CA LYS A 160 -6.37 -25.57 -33.55
C LYS A 160 -6.01 -27.02 -33.16
N LYS A 161 -4.74 -27.41 -33.28
CA LYS A 161 -4.21 -28.74 -32.93
C LYS A 161 -3.77 -28.87 -31.46
N TYR A 162 -4.24 -27.99 -30.57
CA TYR A 162 -3.80 -27.92 -29.17
C TYR A 162 -4.97 -27.96 -28.18
N VAL A 163 -4.74 -28.60 -27.03
CA VAL A 163 -5.53 -28.43 -25.81
C VAL A 163 -4.81 -27.46 -24.89
N TRP A 164 -5.54 -26.50 -24.35
CA TRP A 164 -5.04 -25.46 -23.46
C TRP A 164 -5.63 -25.65 -22.07
N ALA A 165 -4.80 -25.49 -21.05
CA ALA A 165 -5.22 -25.35 -19.66
C ALA A 165 -4.70 -24.02 -19.13
N VAL A 166 -5.62 -23.21 -18.61
CA VAL A 166 -5.34 -21.90 -18.03
C VAL A 166 -5.93 -21.83 -16.64
N ALA A 167 -5.13 -21.45 -15.65
CA ALA A 167 -5.60 -21.20 -14.30
C ALA A 167 -5.00 -19.90 -13.77
N GLU A 168 -5.85 -19.11 -13.12
CA GLU A 168 -5.48 -17.86 -12.46
C GLU A 168 -5.40 -18.10 -10.95
N ARG A 169 -4.38 -17.54 -10.31
CA ARG A 169 -4.22 -17.61 -8.86
C ARG A 169 -5.02 -16.51 -8.19
N GLU A 170 -5.82 -16.94 -7.22
CA GLU A 170 -6.64 -16.09 -6.37
C GLU A 170 -5.78 -15.20 -5.45
N ASP A 171 -6.47 -14.38 -4.66
CA ASP A 171 -5.87 -13.65 -3.56
C ASP A 171 -5.42 -14.58 -2.42
N LEU A 172 -4.76 -13.99 -1.43
CA LEU A 172 -4.29 -14.72 -0.26
C LEU A 172 -5.30 -14.54 0.87
N GLU A 173 -5.88 -15.64 1.34
CA GLU A 173 -6.69 -15.64 2.55
C GLU A 173 -5.88 -15.13 3.74
N GLY A 174 -6.48 -14.26 4.54
CA GLY A 174 -5.83 -13.59 5.68
C GLY A 174 -4.89 -12.43 5.29
N ALA A 175 -4.68 -12.13 4.02
CA ALA A 175 -3.89 -10.97 3.63
C ALA A 175 -4.65 -9.65 3.87
N GLY A 176 -3.92 -8.66 4.40
CA GLY A 176 -4.47 -7.33 4.72
C GLY A 176 -4.30 -6.33 3.58
N GLU A 177 -4.96 -5.18 3.70
CA GLU A 177 -4.90 -4.09 2.73
C GLU A 177 -4.41 -2.78 3.34
N TRP A 178 -3.97 -1.85 2.48
CA TRP A 178 -3.56 -0.51 2.90
C TRP A 178 -4.09 0.52 1.90
N THR A 179 -5.39 0.75 1.90
CA THR A 179 -6.10 1.55 0.88
C THR A 179 -6.14 3.05 1.20
N HIS A 180 -5.80 3.43 2.43
CA HIS A 180 -5.83 4.80 2.95
C HIS A 180 -4.56 5.12 3.75
N MET A 181 -4.38 6.40 4.11
CA MET A 181 -3.20 6.90 4.82
C MET A 181 -2.79 6.04 6.03
N TYR A 182 -3.77 5.59 6.82
CA TYR A 182 -3.58 4.78 8.02
C TYR A 182 -4.19 3.38 7.86
N ALA A 183 -3.89 2.73 6.74
CA ALA A 183 -4.41 1.45 6.26
C ALA A 183 -5.86 1.50 5.76
N GLU A 184 -6.77 2.03 6.56
CA GLU A 184 -8.21 2.08 6.27
C GLU A 184 -8.85 3.38 6.80
N PRO A 185 -10.10 3.73 6.40
CA PRO A 185 -10.73 5.00 6.76
C PRO A 185 -10.94 5.24 8.27
N GLY A 186 -10.95 4.18 9.08
CA GLY A 186 -11.00 4.23 10.55
C GLY A 186 -9.68 4.65 11.20
N ASN A 187 -8.64 4.88 10.40
CA ASN A 187 -7.32 5.31 10.82
C ASN A 187 -6.63 4.39 11.84
N THR A 188 -6.84 3.09 11.83
CA THR A 188 -6.22 2.18 12.83
C THR A 188 -4.70 2.02 12.67
N ALA A 189 -4.13 2.39 11.52
CA ALA A 189 -2.75 2.13 11.12
C ALA A 189 -2.38 0.64 11.15
N CYS A 190 -3.38 -0.22 10.97
CA CYS A 190 -3.25 -1.67 10.96
C CYS A 190 -3.96 -2.24 9.72
N SER A 191 -3.25 -3.00 8.89
CA SER A 191 -3.83 -3.67 7.72
C SER A 191 -4.64 -4.91 8.07
N ARG A 192 -4.51 -5.39 9.30
CA ARG A 192 -5.05 -6.66 9.81
C ARG A 192 -4.53 -7.89 9.06
N ASP A 193 -3.40 -7.76 8.37
CA ASP A 193 -2.76 -8.90 7.70
C ASP A 193 -2.38 -10.00 8.71
N GLU A 194 -2.85 -11.22 8.50
CA GLU A 194 -2.63 -12.39 9.37
C GLU A 194 -1.42 -13.24 8.96
N LEU A 195 -0.91 -12.98 7.76
CA LEU A 195 0.21 -13.71 7.16
C LEU A 195 1.54 -13.05 7.54
N VAL A 196 1.58 -11.73 7.72
CA VAL A 196 2.78 -10.99 8.12
C VAL A 196 3.07 -11.19 9.61
N LYS A 197 3.87 -12.21 9.91
CA LYS A 197 4.36 -12.57 11.25
C LYS A 197 5.67 -13.36 11.20
N GLY A 198 6.38 -13.45 12.32
CA GLY A 198 7.58 -14.27 12.45
C GLY A 198 8.78 -13.72 11.68
N LYS A 199 9.70 -14.62 11.30
CA LYS A 199 10.95 -14.24 10.63
C LYS A 199 10.68 -13.80 9.19
N MET A 200 11.30 -12.70 8.78
CA MET A 200 11.18 -12.14 7.42
C MET A 200 12.39 -12.53 6.54
N ALA A 201 12.15 -12.74 5.25
CA ALA A 201 13.15 -12.91 4.20
C ALA A 201 12.94 -11.86 3.09
N ILE A 202 14.00 -11.47 2.39
CA ILE A 202 13.87 -10.58 1.21
C ILE A 202 13.10 -11.31 0.13
N GLN A 203 12.03 -10.68 -0.36
CA GLN A 203 11.29 -11.13 -1.54
C GLN A 203 11.87 -10.50 -2.81
N TRP A 204 12.05 -9.18 -2.82
CA TRP A 204 12.72 -8.44 -3.90
C TRP A 204 13.27 -7.10 -3.40
N PHE A 205 14.18 -6.52 -4.17
CA PHE A 205 14.61 -5.13 -4.02
C PHE A 205 14.83 -4.52 -5.41
N GLY A 206 14.54 -3.24 -5.57
CA GLY A 206 14.66 -2.57 -6.86
C GLY A 206 13.98 -1.20 -6.93
N GLN A 207 13.61 -0.81 -8.15
CA GLN A 207 12.95 0.46 -8.43
C GLN A 207 11.54 0.54 -7.79
N PRO A 208 10.96 1.75 -7.60
CA PRO A 208 11.56 3.06 -7.85
C PRO A 208 12.73 3.36 -6.90
N GLY A 209 13.70 4.12 -7.42
CA GLY A 209 14.83 4.67 -6.67
C GLY A 209 14.59 6.12 -6.24
N PRO A 210 15.59 6.81 -5.66
CA PRO A 210 15.38 8.09 -4.98
C PRO A 210 15.12 9.28 -5.91
N SER A 211 15.48 9.20 -7.18
CA SER A 211 15.52 10.35 -8.10
C SER A 211 14.20 11.10 -8.28
N LYS A 212 13.07 10.39 -8.18
CA LYS A 212 11.72 10.96 -8.32
C LYS A 212 10.97 11.01 -6.98
N MET A 213 11.65 10.72 -5.88
CA MET A 213 11.06 10.69 -4.54
C MET A 213 11.27 12.01 -3.81
N ILE A 214 10.27 12.42 -3.03
CA ILE A 214 10.34 13.58 -2.16
C ILE A 214 11.38 13.34 -1.06
N ASP A 215 12.13 14.38 -0.68
CA ASP A 215 13.02 14.30 0.48
C ASP A 215 12.26 13.88 1.73
N ARG A 216 12.83 12.94 2.46
CA ARG A 216 12.20 12.29 3.62
C ARG A 216 11.70 13.27 4.69
N HIS A 217 12.34 14.42 4.88
CA HIS A 217 12.01 15.37 5.94
C HIS A 217 10.68 16.08 5.71
N HIS A 218 10.23 16.15 4.46
CA HIS A 218 8.94 16.71 4.09
C HIS A 218 7.76 15.77 4.38
N ARG A 219 8.01 14.53 4.84
CA ARG A 219 6.98 13.58 5.32
C ARG A 219 5.82 13.42 4.33
N ASN A 220 6.14 12.80 3.20
CA ASN A 220 5.20 12.52 2.09
C ASN A 220 4.03 11.61 2.51
N VAL A 221 3.01 11.56 1.66
CA VAL A 221 1.91 10.61 1.69
C VAL A 221 2.47 9.17 1.80
N PRO A 222 1.89 8.31 2.66
CA PRO A 222 2.31 6.91 2.72
C PRO A 222 1.99 6.16 1.43
N PRO A 223 2.71 5.07 1.13
CA PRO A 223 2.32 4.17 0.05
C PRO A 223 0.99 3.47 0.36
N LEU A 224 0.32 3.00 -0.68
CA LEU A 224 -0.93 2.23 -0.58
C LEU A 224 -0.76 0.83 -1.17
N PHE A 225 -1.57 -0.13 -0.72
CA PHE A 225 -1.63 -1.48 -1.27
C PHE A 225 -3.08 -1.90 -1.53
N LYS A 226 -3.34 -2.45 -2.73
CA LYS A 226 -4.60 -3.09 -3.12
C LYS A 226 -4.37 -4.09 -4.25
N ASN A 227 -4.98 -5.28 -4.18
CA ASN A 227 -4.98 -6.31 -5.22
C ASN A 227 -3.59 -6.61 -5.83
N GLY A 228 -2.60 -6.84 -4.96
CA GLY A 228 -1.22 -7.17 -5.35
C GLY A 228 -0.42 -6.02 -5.98
N ARG A 229 -0.88 -4.77 -5.82
CA ARG A 229 -0.20 -3.57 -6.31
C ARG A 229 0.18 -2.67 -5.15
N LEU A 230 1.43 -2.22 -5.16
CA LEU A 230 1.98 -1.19 -4.29
C LEU A 230 1.97 0.15 -5.05
N PHE A 231 1.27 1.15 -4.53
CA PHE A 231 1.27 2.51 -5.07
C PHE A 231 2.26 3.37 -4.29
N VAL A 232 3.29 3.85 -4.98
CA VAL A 232 4.40 4.62 -4.38
C VAL A 232 4.31 6.08 -4.80
N PRO A 233 3.96 7.01 -3.89
CA PRO A 233 3.92 8.43 -4.19
C PRO A 233 5.33 9.03 -4.20
N GLY A 234 5.70 9.67 -5.31
CA GLY A 234 6.90 10.48 -5.47
C GLY A 234 6.58 11.97 -5.49
N ASP A 235 7.45 12.77 -6.11
CA ASP A 235 7.21 14.20 -6.32
C ASP A 235 6.34 14.45 -7.57
N CYS A 236 5.06 14.77 -7.36
CA CYS A 236 4.08 14.95 -8.44
C CYS A 236 4.02 13.75 -9.41
N VAL A 237 4.28 12.55 -8.91
CA VAL A 237 4.28 11.30 -9.68
C VAL A 237 3.84 10.17 -8.77
N VAL A 238 3.17 9.16 -9.33
CA VAL A 238 2.89 7.90 -8.65
C VAL A 238 3.34 6.73 -9.50
N PHE A 239 3.95 5.74 -8.84
CA PHE A 239 4.27 4.44 -9.44
C PHE A 239 3.28 3.40 -8.94
N ALA A 240 2.79 2.53 -9.82
CA ALA A 240 2.25 1.24 -9.41
C ALA A 240 3.31 0.17 -9.63
N VAL A 241 3.59 -0.58 -8.57
CA VAL A 241 4.60 -1.64 -8.54
C VAL A 241 3.89 -2.96 -8.26
N ASP A 242 4.29 -4.02 -8.96
CA ASP A 242 3.93 -5.38 -8.59
C ASP A 242 4.51 -5.69 -7.22
N ALA A 243 3.64 -5.90 -6.24
CA ALA A 243 4.08 -6.07 -4.85
C ALA A 243 4.94 -7.32 -4.64
N TYR A 244 4.88 -8.33 -5.53
CA TYR A 244 5.55 -9.62 -5.33
C TYR A 244 6.89 -9.77 -6.05
N ASN A 245 7.17 -8.92 -7.05
CA ASN A 245 8.42 -9.00 -7.81
C ASN A 245 9.06 -7.63 -8.12
N GLY A 246 8.46 -6.52 -7.69
CA GLY A 246 9.05 -5.19 -7.83
C GLY A 246 8.97 -4.59 -9.24
N THR A 247 8.24 -5.21 -10.17
CA THR A 247 8.07 -4.65 -11.51
C THR A 247 7.26 -3.36 -11.46
N ILE A 248 7.81 -2.24 -11.96
CA ILE A 248 7.00 -1.02 -12.20
C ILE A 248 5.97 -1.35 -13.29
N LEU A 249 4.70 -1.43 -12.93
CA LEU A 249 3.59 -1.69 -13.83
C LEU A 249 3.30 -0.46 -14.68
N TRP A 250 3.24 0.70 -14.06
CA TRP A 250 3.11 1.99 -14.71
C TRP A 250 3.64 3.11 -13.81
N GLU A 251 3.92 4.24 -14.44
CA GLU A 251 4.29 5.50 -13.82
C GLU A 251 3.36 6.58 -14.38
N SER A 252 2.89 7.50 -13.54
CA SER A 252 2.03 8.61 -13.97
C SER A 252 2.42 9.89 -13.28
N GLU A 253 2.76 10.90 -14.08
CA GLU A 253 2.95 12.27 -13.61
C GLU A 253 1.60 12.91 -13.32
N ILE A 254 1.52 13.59 -12.18
CA ILE A 254 0.33 14.23 -11.65
C ILE A 254 0.72 15.63 -11.18
N PRO A 255 0.79 16.62 -12.10
CA PRO A 255 1.10 17.99 -11.74
C PRO A 255 0.20 18.51 -10.62
N ASN A 256 0.74 19.35 -9.74
CA ASN A 256 0.03 19.98 -8.63
C ASN A 256 -0.56 19.00 -7.59
N SER A 257 -0.13 17.74 -7.56
CA SER A 257 -0.58 16.73 -6.58
C SER A 257 0.28 16.63 -5.32
N ARG A 258 1.43 17.33 -5.28
CA ARG A 258 2.36 17.25 -4.16
C ARG A 258 1.64 17.61 -2.86
N ARG A 259 1.74 16.73 -1.86
CA ARG A 259 1.26 16.98 -0.50
C ARG A 259 2.30 16.52 0.51
N LEU A 260 2.73 17.47 1.34
CA LEU A 260 3.78 17.31 2.33
C LEU A 260 3.20 17.44 3.73
N GLY A 261 3.95 17.02 4.75
CA GLY A 261 3.54 17.17 6.14
C GLY A 261 2.18 16.53 6.42
N VAL A 262 1.86 15.41 5.76
CA VAL A 262 0.49 14.86 5.69
C VAL A 262 -0.12 14.54 7.06
N PHE A 263 0.70 14.32 8.08
CA PHE A 263 0.29 14.14 9.48
C PHE A 263 -0.27 15.42 10.15
N LEU A 264 -0.16 16.59 9.49
CA LEU A 264 -0.80 17.86 9.84
C LEU A 264 -1.98 18.18 8.94
N ASP A 265 -2.23 17.36 7.93
CA ASP A 265 -3.31 17.51 6.98
C ASP A 265 -4.15 16.23 6.97
N SER A 266 -4.31 15.61 5.81
CA SER A 266 -5.17 14.46 5.59
C SER A 266 -4.73 13.73 4.33
N SER A 267 -5.33 12.57 4.10
CA SER A 267 -5.07 11.76 2.92
C SER A 267 -5.24 12.58 1.63
N SER A 268 -4.30 12.45 0.68
CA SER A 268 -4.45 12.92 -0.71
C SER A 268 -4.57 11.77 -1.71
N MET A 269 -4.51 10.52 -1.24
CA MET A 269 -4.69 9.35 -2.07
C MET A 269 -5.60 8.33 -1.40
N ALA A 270 -6.35 7.58 -2.20
CA ALA A 270 -7.05 6.39 -1.76
C ALA A 270 -7.11 5.38 -2.91
N ALA A 271 -7.22 4.09 -2.62
CA ALA A 271 -7.26 3.05 -3.65
C ALA A 271 -8.43 2.08 -3.44
N ASP A 272 -9.14 1.75 -4.52
CA ASP A 272 -10.06 0.62 -4.59
C ASP A 272 -9.62 -0.37 -5.69
N GLU A 273 -10.43 -1.38 -5.96
CA GLU A 273 -10.16 -2.42 -6.96
C GLU A 273 -10.09 -1.91 -8.41
N HIS A 274 -10.56 -0.69 -8.68
CA HIS A 274 -10.65 -0.11 -10.02
C HIS A 274 -9.73 1.10 -10.20
N PHE A 275 -9.65 1.97 -9.19
CA PHE A 275 -8.97 3.25 -9.28
C PHE A 275 -8.03 3.53 -8.10
N LEU A 276 -6.87 4.09 -8.45
CA LEU A 276 -6.13 4.97 -7.55
C LEU A 276 -6.69 6.39 -7.70
N TYR A 277 -7.24 6.92 -6.63
CA TYR A 277 -7.73 8.29 -6.54
C TYR A 277 -6.62 9.20 -5.99
N VAL A 278 -6.38 10.33 -6.64
CA VAL A 278 -5.37 11.31 -6.23
C VAL A 278 -6.00 12.71 -6.24
N ALA A 279 -5.96 13.39 -5.10
CA ALA A 279 -6.37 14.79 -4.98
C ALA A 279 -5.27 15.72 -5.52
N ALA A 280 -5.64 16.63 -6.41
CA ALA A 280 -4.77 17.66 -6.98
C ALA A 280 -5.58 18.93 -7.21
N GLU A 281 -5.21 20.02 -6.55
CA GLU A 281 -5.95 21.28 -6.52
C GLU A 281 -7.44 21.06 -6.19
N ASP A 282 -8.37 21.46 -7.06
CA ASP A 282 -9.82 21.32 -6.91
C ASP A 282 -10.39 20.02 -7.49
N LYS A 283 -9.52 19.05 -7.82
CA LYS A 283 -9.89 17.82 -8.50
C LYS A 283 -9.48 16.57 -7.74
N CYS A 284 -10.24 15.52 -7.96
CA CYS A 284 -9.80 14.15 -7.73
C CYS A 284 -9.64 13.44 -9.08
N LEU A 285 -8.45 12.91 -9.32
CA LEU A 285 -8.09 12.17 -10.53
C LEU A 285 -8.10 10.68 -10.22
N GLY A 286 -8.86 9.90 -10.98
CA GLY A 286 -8.88 8.43 -10.85
C GLY A 286 -8.10 7.77 -11.99
N PHE A 287 -7.07 7.01 -11.61
CA PHE A 287 -6.20 6.26 -12.49
C PHE A 287 -6.57 4.79 -12.41
N ASP A 288 -6.82 4.17 -13.57
CA ASP A 288 -7.08 2.74 -13.66
C ASP A 288 -5.89 1.97 -13.04
N VAL A 289 -6.15 1.16 -12.03
CA VAL A 289 -5.08 0.52 -11.23
C VAL A 289 -4.21 -0.42 -12.06
N GLN A 290 -4.72 -0.95 -13.17
CA GLN A 290 -3.98 -1.88 -14.02
C GLN A 290 -3.06 -1.16 -15.01
N THR A 291 -3.53 -0.05 -15.57
CA THR A 291 -2.91 0.61 -16.74
C THR A 291 -2.27 1.95 -16.43
N GLY A 292 -2.59 2.58 -15.30
CA GLY A 292 -2.16 3.94 -14.97
C GLY A 292 -2.82 5.00 -15.84
N ARG A 293 -3.79 4.63 -16.70
CA ARG A 293 -4.50 5.60 -17.53
C ARG A 293 -5.51 6.33 -16.65
N ARG A 294 -5.48 7.67 -16.68
CA ARG A 294 -6.55 8.48 -16.09
C ARG A 294 -7.86 8.18 -16.79
N ARG A 295 -8.86 7.71 -16.04
CA ARG A 295 -10.21 7.40 -16.54
C ARG A 295 -11.30 8.23 -15.87
N LEU A 296 -10.97 8.82 -14.73
CA LEU A 296 -11.91 9.62 -13.94
C LEU A 296 -11.29 10.98 -13.62
N THR A 297 -12.13 12.00 -13.65
CA THR A 297 -11.81 13.34 -13.12
C THR A 297 -13.08 13.87 -12.47
N LEU A 298 -13.03 14.02 -11.16
CA LEU A 298 -14.09 14.61 -10.36
C LEU A 298 -13.66 16.02 -9.96
N THR A 299 -14.57 16.98 -10.05
CA THR A 299 -14.32 18.35 -9.58
C THR A 299 -15.10 18.55 -8.29
N MET A 300 -14.41 19.02 -7.24
CA MET A 300 -15.05 19.28 -5.97
C MET A 300 -16.11 20.39 -6.08
N PRO A 301 -17.16 20.38 -5.24
CA PRO A 301 -18.11 21.48 -5.19
C PRO A 301 -17.49 22.72 -4.55
N GLN A 302 -17.55 23.87 -5.22
CA GLN A 302 -17.16 25.17 -4.63
C GLN A 302 -18.33 25.75 -3.84
N LEU A 303 -18.40 25.45 -2.53
CA LEU A 303 -19.57 25.76 -1.68
C LEU A 303 -19.56 27.16 -1.05
N ILE A 304 -18.49 27.94 -1.25
CA ILE A 304 -18.37 29.30 -0.72
C ILE A 304 -18.07 30.24 -1.87
N LYS A 305 -18.99 31.19 -2.08
CA LYS A 305 -18.90 32.17 -3.16
C LYS A 305 -17.59 32.98 -3.06
N ASP A 306 -16.94 33.18 -4.20
CA ASP A 306 -15.73 34.01 -4.37
C ASP A 306 -14.53 33.59 -3.50
N LYS A 307 -14.55 32.37 -2.94
CA LYS A 307 -13.44 31.80 -2.17
C LYS A 307 -13.10 30.42 -2.75
N PRO A 308 -12.07 30.31 -3.59
CA PRO A 308 -11.68 29.01 -4.15
C PRO A 308 -11.15 28.08 -3.05
N HIS A 309 -11.58 26.83 -3.14
CA HIS A 309 -11.14 25.74 -2.29
C HIS A 309 -10.43 24.66 -3.10
N GLU A 310 -9.57 23.93 -2.42
CA GLU A 310 -8.87 22.74 -2.91
C GLU A 310 -9.39 21.50 -2.16
N TRP A 311 -9.17 20.34 -2.77
CA TRP A 311 -9.59 19.06 -2.24
C TRP A 311 -8.69 18.68 -1.07
N GLY A 312 -9.19 18.82 0.16
CA GLY A 312 -8.48 18.48 1.40
C GLY A 312 -8.42 16.97 1.61
N TYR A 313 -9.33 16.41 2.38
CA TYR A 313 -9.41 14.99 2.68
C TYR A 313 -9.86 14.17 1.48
N ILE A 314 -9.38 12.93 1.32
CA ILE A 314 -9.97 11.93 0.42
C ILE A 314 -10.09 10.58 1.10
N ALA A 315 -11.25 9.96 0.96
CA ALA A 315 -11.48 8.55 1.29
C ALA A 315 -12.60 7.99 0.44
N HIS A 316 -12.74 6.68 0.42
CA HIS A 316 -13.85 6.03 -0.26
C HIS A 316 -14.49 4.95 0.60
N SER A 317 -15.76 4.70 0.31
CA SER A 317 -16.47 3.50 0.74
C SER A 317 -17.56 3.22 -0.27
N ASP A 318 -17.64 1.98 -0.73
CA ASP A 318 -18.58 1.53 -1.76
C ASP A 318 -18.54 2.44 -3.00
N ASP A 319 -19.68 2.99 -3.42
CA ASP A 319 -19.82 3.85 -4.58
C ASP A 319 -19.62 5.36 -4.29
N ILE A 320 -19.23 5.69 -3.06
CA ILE A 320 -19.06 7.07 -2.57
C ILE A 320 -17.57 7.40 -2.44
N LEU A 321 -17.22 8.59 -2.94
CA LEU A 321 -15.96 9.25 -2.66
C LEU A 321 -16.22 10.46 -1.73
N PHE A 322 -15.52 10.49 -0.62
CA PHE A 322 -15.60 11.57 0.37
C PHE A 322 -14.50 12.59 0.13
N GLY A 323 -14.83 13.86 0.38
CA GLY A 323 -13.86 14.93 0.35
C GLY A 323 -14.15 16.05 1.33
N SER A 324 -13.16 16.91 1.54
CA SER A 324 -13.30 18.15 2.30
C SER A 324 -12.81 19.34 1.48
N GLY A 325 -13.37 20.53 1.73
CA GLY A 325 -12.92 21.76 1.09
C GLY A 325 -11.97 22.54 1.98
N CYS A 326 -10.67 22.49 1.70
CA CYS A 326 -9.69 23.36 2.33
C CYS A 326 -9.52 24.64 1.51
N ARG A 327 -9.09 25.73 2.13
CA ARG A 327 -8.88 27.00 1.40
C ARG A 327 -7.70 26.83 0.45
N LYS A 328 -7.74 27.52 -0.69
CA LYS A 328 -6.65 27.46 -1.66
C LYS A 328 -5.30 27.81 -1.00
N GLY A 329 -4.32 26.91 -1.09
CA GLY A 329 -2.99 27.09 -0.52
C GLY A 329 -2.84 26.70 0.96
N SER A 330 -3.85 26.05 1.56
CA SER A 330 -3.74 25.54 2.94
C SER A 330 -2.79 24.35 3.07
N SER A 331 -2.84 23.41 2.11
CA SER A 331 -1.98 22.22 2.11
C SER A 331 -0.51 22.57 1.89
N TYR A 332 0.39 21.80 2.51
CA TYR A 332 1.82 21.99 2.37
C TYR A 332 2.34 21.39 1.06
N THR A 333 2.95 22.23 0.23
CA THR A 333 3.47 21.83 -1.11
C THR A 333 4.90 22.34 -1.37
N GLU A 334 5.43 23.18 -0.50
CA GLU A 334 6.75 23.79 -0.67
C GLU A 334 7.86 22.87 -0.15
N THR A 335 8.91 22.70 -0.95
CA THR A 335 10.12 21.96 -0.58
C THR A 335 11.26 22.94 -0.28
N SER A 336 11.30 23.45 0.94
CA SER A 336 12.33 24.39 1.41
C SER A 336 12.74 24.07 2.85
N TYR A 337 13.91 24.55 3.26
CA TYR A 337 14.39 24.35 4.63
C TYR A 337 13.43 24.94 5.68
N ASP A 338 12.82 26.09 5.39
CA ASP A 338 11.82 26.72 6.27
C ASP A 338 10.52 25.89 6.32
N ALA A 339 10.10 25.33 5.18
CA ALA A 339 8.97 24.41 5.13
C ALA A 339 9.24 23.15 5.96
N ASP A 340 10.46 22.60 5.92
CA ASP A 340 10.87 21.50 6.79
C ASP A 340 10.75 21.89 8.26
N ILE A 341 11.36 23.00 8.69
CA ILE A 341 11.30 23.46 10.10
C ILE A 341 9.86 23.55 10.60
N ALA A 342 8.93 24.02 9.77
CA ALA A 342 7.52 24.14 10.12
C ALA A 342 6.81 22.80 10.43
N LEU A 343 7.40 21.66 10.05
CA LEU A 343 6.87 20.31 10.26
C LEU A 343 7.46 19.58 11.48
N TRP A 344 8.50 20.12 12.12
CA TRP A 344 9.26 19.38 13.15
C TRP A 344 9.05 19.86 14.58
N TYR A 345 8.78 21.14 14.77
CA TYR A 345 8.80 21.77 16.09
C TYR A 345 7.43 22.29 16.50
N ARG A 346 7.30 22.66 17.77
CA ARG A 346 6.05 23.14 18.39
C ARG A 346 5.32 24.20 17.58
N ASN A 347 4.01 24.29 17.79
CA ASN A 347 3.09 25.16 17.05
C ASN A 347 2.98 24.77 15.57
N MET A 348 3.08 23.46 15.29
CA MET A 348 2.72 22.89 13.99
C MET A 348 1.30 23.31 13.63
N LYS A 349 1.09 23.68 12.36
CA LYS A 349 -0.21 24.19 11.90
C LYS A 349 -0.97 23.07 11.21
N LEU A 350 -2.14 22.73 11.75
CA LEU A 350 -3.04 21.79 11.12
C LEU A 350 -3.75 22.45 9.96
N VAL A 351 -3.88 21.74 8.84
CA VAL A 351 -4.77 22.11 7.74
C VAL A 351 -6.21 21.87 8.20
N ILE A 352 -7.08 22.82 7.87
CA ILE A 352 -8.50 22.76 8.20
C ILE A 352 -9.37 22.87 6.95
N SER A 353 -10.59 22.37 7.06
CA SER A 353 -11.59 22.48 6.00
C SER A 353 -12.80 23.30 6.44
N ASP A 354 -13.38 24.05 5.51
CA ASP A 354 -14.60 24.84 5.76
C ASP A 354 -15.87 23.99 5.55
N TYR A 355 -15.79 22.82 4.92
CA TYR A 355 -16.92 21.90 4.69
C TYR A 355 -16.48 20.47 4.34
N MET A 356 -17.40 19.52 4.50
CA MET A 356 -17.31 18.14 3.98
C MET A 356 -18.27 17.96 2.81
N PHE A 357 -17.95 17.01 1.93
CA PHE A 357 -18.83 16.59 0.84
C PHE A 357 -18.62 15.12 0.49
N ALA A 358 -19.63 14.55 -0.17
CA ALA A 358 -19.55 13.24 -0.79
C ALA A 358 -19.96 13.33 -2.25
N MET A 359 -19.31 12.56 -3.11
CA MET A 359 -19.61 12.44 -4.53
C MET A 359 -19.82 10.99 -4.90
N LYS A 360 -20.70 10.73 -5.87
CA LYS A 360 -20.80 9.40 -6.49
C LYS A 360 -19.65 9.21 -7.47
N LYS A 361 -18.88 8.12 -7.31
CA LYS A 361 -17.67 7.81 -8.10
C LYS A 361 -17.92 7.88 -9.62
N ASN A 362 -19.10 7.44 -10.07
CA ASN A 362 -19.40 7.25 -11.49
C ASN A 362 -20.15 8.40 -12.19
N SER A 363 -20.51 9.48 -11.49
CA SER A 363 -21.41 10.48 -12.09
C SER A 363 -20.97 11.94 -11.98
N ASN A 364 -19.81 12.24 -11.36
CA ASN A 364 -19.38 13.61 -11.06
C ASN A 364 -20.48 14.47 -10.39
N LYS A 365 -21.37 13.80 -9.63
CA LYS A 365 -22.50 14.43 -8.95
C LYS A 365 -22.20 14.49 -7.47
N LEU A 366 -22.47 15.66 -6.90
CA LEU A 366 -22.56 15.84 -5.46
C LEU A 366 -23.67 14.91 -4.93
N HIS A 367 -23.31 14.11 -3.94
CA HIS A 367 -24.21 13.21 -3.24
C HIS A 367 -24.79 13.90 -2.00
N TRP A 368 -23.93 14.42 -1.14
CA TRP A 368 -24.32 15.28 -0.02
C TRP A 368 -23.20 16.28 0.33
N LYS A 369 -23.54 17.28 1.14
CA LYS A 369 -22.58 18.27 1.68
C LYS A 369 -22.90 18.56 3.15
N TYR A 370 -21.88 18.91 3.92
CA TYR A 370 -21.99 19.35 5.31
C TYR A 370 -21.15 20.61 5.51
N LYS A 371 -21.72 21.61 6.19
CA LYS A 371 -21.03 22.86 6.54
C LYS A 371 -21.58 23.39 7.86
N ASP A 372 -20.79 23.27 8.92
CA ASP A 372 -21.05 23.88 10.22
C ASP A 372 -19.74 23.94 11.03
N GLY A 373 -19.22 25.15 11.23
CA GLY A 373 -17.89 25.39 11.80
C GLY A 373 -16.74 25.02 10.85
N LEU A 374 -15.53 24.99 11.41
CA LEU A 374 -14.32 24.48 10.74
C LEU A 374 -14.09 23.03 11.14
N ILE A 375 -13.52 22.23 10.23
CA ILE A 375 -13.23 20.81 10.43
C ILE A 375 -11.73 20.63 10.60
N VAL A 376 -11.32 19.89 11.64
CA VAL A 376 -9.91 19.53 11.87
C VAL A 376 -9.54 18.29 11.05
N ASN A 377 -8.81 18.47 9.95
CA ASN A 377 -8.60 17.42 8.94
C ASN A 377 -7.98 16.13 9.48
N THR A 378 -7.03 16.24 10.41
CA THR A 378 -6.35 15.08 11.04
C THR A 378 -7.27 14.21 11.89
N THR A 379 -8.50 14.65 12.13
CA THR A 379 -9.51 13.91 12.90
C THR A 379 -10.60 13.28 12.02
N ILE A 380 -10.58 13.52 10.70
CA ILE A 380 -11.58 12.94 9.80
C ILE A 380 -11.37 11.43 9.72
N THR A 381 -12.38 10.68 10.16
CA THR A 381 -12.34 9.22 10.32
C THR A 381 -13.68 8.62 9.91
N ILE A 382 -13.70 7.42 9.32
CA ILE A 382 -14.94 6.75 8.88
C ILE A 382 -14.99 5.34 9.46
N GLY A 383 -16.15 4.95 9.99
CA GLY A 383 -16.38 3.61 10.51
C GLY A 383 -17.80 3.45 11.06
N GLY A 384 -18.28 2.20 11.20
CA GLY A 384 -19.60 1.95 11.79
C GLY A 384 -20.76 2.62 11.03
N GLY A 385 -20.62 2.84 9.71
CA GLY A 385 -21.62 3.54 8.90
C GLY A 385 -21.60 5.07 9.02
N ARG A 386 -20.59 5.65 9.69
CA ARG A 386 -20.55 7.09 10.01
C ARG A 386 -19.19 7.70 9.69
N MET A 387 -19.20 9.01 9.50
CA MET A 387 -18.02 9.86 9.40
C MET A 387 -17.90 10.73 10.65
N TYR A 388 -16.71 10.80 11.21
CA TYR A 388 -16.41 11.49 12.47
C TYR A 388 -15.33 12.54 12.25
N PHE A 389 -15.41 13.63 13.01
CA PHE A 389 -14.36 14.65 13.08
C PHE A 389 -14.57 15.56 14.29
N VAL A 390 -13.50 16.27 14.68
CA VAL A 390 -13.57 17.41 15.57
C VAL A 390 -13.88 18.66 14.74
N GLY A 391 -14.98 19.33 15.08
CA GLY A 391 -15.35 20.64 14.58
C GLY A 391 -15.01 21.75 15.58
N THR A 392 -14.76 22.98 15.09
CA THR A 392 -14.55 24.16 15.95
C THR A 392 -15.32 25.38 15.43
N HIS A 393 -15.91 26.12 16.36
CA HIS A 393 -16.54 27.43 16.13
C HIS A 393 -15.72 28.58 16.72
N CYS A 394 -14.50 28.29 17.20
CA CYS A 394 -13.61 29.28 17.79
C CYS A 394 -13.53 30.57 16.92
N PRO A 395 -13.88 31.75 17.46
CA PRO A 395 -13.86 33.00 16.69
C PRO A 395 -12.47 33.34 16.12
N LYS A 396 -11.39 33.02 16.85
CA LYS A 396 -10.02 33.23 16.36
C LYS A 396 -9.68 32.32 15.18
N ALA A 397 -10.13 31.07 15.21
CA ALA A 397 -9.95 30.13 14.11
C ALA A 397 -10.76 30.54 12.88
N LEU A 398 -12.02 30.96 13.07
CA LEU A 398 -12.89 31.45 12.00
C LEU A 398 -12.35 32.71 11.31
N ALA A 399 -11.62 33.56 12.05
CA ALA A 399 -10.99 34.76 11.51
C ALA A 399 -9.71 34.50 10.69
N ASP A 400 -9.15 33.28 10.74
CA ASP A 400 -7.98 32.92 9.92
C ASP A 400 -8.29 33.07 8.43
N LYS A 401 -7.26 33.35 7.63
CA LYS A 401 -7.36 33.51 6.17
C LYS A 401 -6.60 32.44 5.39
N VAL A 402 -5.73 31.68 6.05
CA VAL A 402 -4.80 30.74 5.37
C VAL A 402 -5.39 29.32 5.30
N GLY A 403 -6.25 28.94 6.24
CA GLY A 403 -6.76 27.58 6.42
C GLY A 403 -5.75 26.62 7.05
N ARG A 404 -4.76 27.15 7.79
CA ARG A 404 -3.84 26.35 8.60
C ARG A 404 -3.41 27.08 9.87
N MET A 405 -3.54 26.43 11.03
CA MET A 405 -3.20 27.06 12.31
C MET A 405 -2.86 26.06 13.42
N PRO A 406 -2.17 26.50 14.49
CA PRO A 406 -1.87 25.63 15.63
C PRO A 406 -3.14 25.20 16.38
N VAL A 407 -3.09 24.03 17.03
CA VAL A 407 -4.19 23.50 17.84
C VAL A 407 -4.62 24.47 18.95
N LYS A 408 -3.66 25.18 19.56
CA LYS A 408 -3.95 26.25 20.54
C LYS A 408 -4.88 27.33 20.01
N THR A 409 -4.79 27.65 18.72
CA THR A 409 -5.67 28.63 18.07
C THR A 409 -7.02 27.99 17.73
N LEU A 410 -7.03 26.73 17.29
CA LEU A 410 -8.26 25.99 16.98
C LEU A 410 -9.17 25.82 18.21
N PHE A 411 -8.56 25.60 19.36
CA PHE A 411 -9.23 25.20 20.61
C PHE A 411 -9.32 26.33 21.64
N ASP A 412 -9.03 27.57 21.23
CA ASP A 412 -9.14 28.72 22.11
C ASP A 412 -10.62 29.05 22.38
N GLY A 413 -11.03 29.13 23.65
CA GLY A 413 -12.38 29.55 24.02
C GLY A 413 -13.47 28.45 24.03
N GLY A 414 -13.11 27.17 23.89
CA GLY A 414 -13.99 26.05 24.29
C GLY A 414 -15.07 25.57 23.31
N GLU A 415 -15.28 26.22 22.17
CA GLU A 415 -16.34 25.84 21.21
C GLU A 415 -15.93 24.69 20.26
N GLN A 416 -15.66 23.51 20.82
CA GLN A 416 -15.22 22.32 20.07
C GLN A 416 -16.21 21.17 20.19
N PHE A 417 -16.46 20.51 19.07
CA PHE A 417 -17.50 19.48 18.98
C PHE A 417 -16.95 18.20 18.36
N LEU A 418 -17.28 17.05 18.94
CA LEU A 418 -17.24 15.77 18.24
C LEU A 418 -18.50 15.65 17.39
N VAL A 419 -18.32 15.55 16.08
CA VAL A 419 -19.40 15.44 15.11
C VAL A 419 -19.40 14.04 14.51
N ALA A 420 -20.58 13.44 14.40
CA ALA A 420 -20.81 12.24 13.60
C ALA A 420 -21.86 12.53 12.52
N LEU A 421 -21.53 12.20 11.28
CA LEU A 421 -22.43 12.22 10.14
C LEU A 421 -22.74 10.79 9.72
N ASP A 422 -23.99 10.53 9.34
CA ASP A 422 -24.32 9.33 8.60
C ASP A 422 -23.58 9.37 7.26
N MET A 423 -22.79 8.35 6.95
CA MET A 423 -21.88 8.41 5.79
C MET A 423 -22.64 8.40 4.45
N GLN A 424 -23.86 7.88 4.44
CA GLN A 424 -24.67 7.74 3.23
C GLN A 424 -25.46 9.02 2.93
N THR A 425 -25.89 9.77 3.95
CA THR A 425 -26.78 10.93 3.77
C THR A 425 -26.13 12.26 4.12
N GLY A 426 -25.04 12.25 4.87
CA GLY A 426 -24.40 13.45 5.42
C GLY A 426 -25.20 14.10 6.55
N GLN A 427 -26.28 13.46 7.02
CA GLN A 427 -27.08 13.96 8.15
C GLN A 427 -26.30 13.83 9.46
N ILE A 428 -26.45 14.82 10.33
CA ILE A 428 -25.84 14.79 11.66
C ILE A 428 -26.53 13.71 12.50
N VAL A 429 -25.75 12.71 12.93
CA VAL A 429 -26.19 11.70 13.90
C VAL A 429 -26.08 12.30 15.30
N TYR A 430 -24.95 12.93 15.61
CA TYR A 430 -24.78 13.75 16.81
C TYR A 430 -23.73 14.84 16.60
N LYS A 431 -23.83 15.88 17.42
CA LYS A 431 -22.83 16.94 17.60
C LYS A 431 -22.73 17.20 19.10
N LYS A 432 -21.64 16.78 19.73
CA LYS A 432 -21.43 16.90 21.18
C LYS A 432 -20.25 17.79 21.47
N GLU A 433 -20.43 18.77 22.35
CA GLU A 433 -19.32 19.56 22.87
C GLU A 433 -18.36 18.64 23.63
N ILE A 434 -17.05 18.84 23.42
CA ILE A 434 -16.01 18.00 24.03
C ILE A 434 -14.94 18.84 24.69
N ASP A 435 -14.40 18.35 25.81
CA ASP A 435 -13.25 18.97 26.45
C ASP A 435 -11.96 18.65 25.68
N VAL A 436 -11.33 19.71 25.18
CA VAL A 436 -10.07 19.67 24.42
C VAL A 436 -8.92 20.39 25.13
N SER A 437 -9.11 20.80 26.39
CA SER A 437 -8.15 21.61 27.18
C SER A 437 -6.77 20.94 27.38
N ASN A 438 -6.72 19.62 27.19
CA ASN A 438 -5.51 18.80 27.28
C ASN A 438 -4.67 18.80 26.00
N PHE A 439 -5.14 19.39 24.89
CA PHE A 439 -4.45 19.36 23.61
C PHE A 439 -3.87 20.74 23.24
N GLU A 440 -2.57 20.77 22.95
CA GLU A 440 -1.86 21.98 22.49
C GLU A 440 -1.14 21.80 21.15
N GLU A 441 -0.98 20.56 20.72
CA GLU A 441 -0.23 20.12 19.54
C GLU A 441 -1.11 19.18 18.70
N PRO A 442 -0.70 18.72 17.49
CA PRO A 442 -1.54 17.95 16.58
C PRO A 442 -2.36 16.84 17.24
N VAL A 443 -3.64 16.77 16.87
CA VAL A 443 -4.61 15.79 17.36
C VAL A 443 -5.04 14.82 16.26
N TYR A 444 -5.39 13.59 16.64
CA TYR A 444 -5.80 12.53 15.72
C TYR A 444 -7.02 11.81 16.25
N LEU A 445 -7.87 11.31 15.35
CA LEU A 445 -9.01 10.47 15.70
C LEU A 445 -8.86 9.09 15.06
N ASN A 446 -9.08 8.05 15.85
CA ASN A 446 -9.15 6.66 15.38
C ASN A 446 -10.55 6.11 15.65
N TYR A 447 -11.00 5.19 14.82
CA TYR A 447 -12.21 4.39 15.01
C TYR A 447 -11.85 2.90 15.03
N ALA A 448 -12.31 2.19 16.06
CA ALA A 448 -12.28 0.72 16.08
C ALA A 448 -13.39 0.18 17.00
N LYS A 449 -14.10 -0.86 16.56
CA LYS A 449 -15.08 -1.60 17.39
C LYS A 449 -16.09 -0.67 18.11
N GLU A 450 -16.68 0.27 17.38
CA GLU A 450 -17.62 1.30 17.89
C GLU A 450 -17.03 2.21 19.00
N ILE A 451 -15.71 2.36 19.03
CA ILE A 451 -15.00 3.28 19.93
C ILE A 451 -14.20 4.27 19.09
N LEU A 452 -14.33 5.55 19.44
CA LEU A 452 -13.49 6.63 18.93
C LEU A 452 -12.39 6.94 19.94
N LEU A 453 -11.16 7.13 19.47
CA LEU A 453 -10.00 7.54 20.27
C LEU A 453 -9.46 8.86 19.74
N LEU A 454 -9.71 9.95 20.46
CA LEU A 454 -9.09 11.25 20.21
C LEU A 454 -7.78 11.31 20.98
N SER A 455 -6.68 11.54 20.26
CA SER A 455 -5.34 11.59 20.85
C SER A 455 -4.64 12.90 20.52
N GLY A 456 -3.73 13.30 21.38
CA GLY A 456 -2.89 14.49 21.18
C GLY A 456 -1.91 14.69 22.33
N SER A 457 -1.26 15.85 22.33
CA SER A 457 -0.24 16.14 23.34
C SER A 457 -0.24 17.59 23.81
N LYS A 458 0.38 17.81 24.97
CA LYS A 458 0.61 19.13 25.57
C LYS A 458 1.89 19.12 26.40
N LEU A 459 2.53 20.28 26.49
CA LEU A 459 3.68 20.47 27.37
C LEU A 459 3.19 20.74 28.80
N VAL A 460 3.60 19.90 29.76
CA VAL A 460 3.30 20.06 31.19
C VAL A 460 4.62 20.22 31.94
N GLY A 461 4.89 21.42 32.42
CA GLY A 461 6.19 21.76 33.02
C GLY A 461 7.33 21.58 32.00
N ASN A 462 8.20 20.59 32.24
CA ASN A 462 9.33 20.28 31.37
C ASN A 462 9.18 18.95 30.61
N SER A 463 7.98 18.37 30.57
CA SER A 463 7.72 17.10 29.88
C SER A 463 6.54 17.17 28.91
N ILE A 464 6.64 16.42 27.82
CA ILE A 464 5.55 16.20 26.86
C ILE A 464 4.62 15.14 27.44
N ARG A 465 3.35 15.49 27.59
CA ARG A 465 2.30 14.58 28.07
C ARG A 465 1.35 14.23 26.94
N TYR A 466 1.09 12.93 26.76
CA TYR A 466 0.12 12.43 25.80
C TYR A 466 -1.22 12.19 26.46
N TYR A 467 -2.29 12.52 25.75
CA TYR A 467 -3.66 12.42 26.23
C TYR A 467 -4.50 11.62 25.23
N TYR A 468 -5.46 10.88 25.77
CA TYR A 468 -6.34 9.97 25.08
C TYR A 468 -7.75 10.13 25.65
N ASN A 469 -8.67 10.66 24.85
CA ASN A 469 -10.08 10.75 25.19
C ASN A 469 -10.85 9.76 24.31
N THR A 470 -11.62 8.86 24.93
CA THR A 470 -12.42 7.90 24.18
C THR A 470 -13.90 8.17 24.25
N TYR A 471 -14.59 7.84 23.16
CA TYR A 471 -16.03 8.06 23.01
C TYR A 471 -16.70 6.83 22.41
N ASP A 472 -17.94 6.59 22.79
CA ASP A 472 -18.83 5.69 22.07
C ASP A 472 -19.11 6.25 20.68
N ALA A 473 -18.87 5.46 19.63
CA ALA A 473 -18.98 5.93 18.26
C ALA A 473 -20.42 6.15 17.79
N SER A 474 -21.42 5.62 18.50
CA SER A 474 -22.84 5.75 18.11
C SER A 474 -23.52 6.94 18.78
N THR A 475 -23.09 7.28 19.99
CA THR A 475 -23.70 8.32 20.83
C THR A 475 -22.79 9.53 21.03
N GLY A 476 -21.48 9.38 20.89
CA GLY A 476 -20.49 10.40 21.24
C GLY A 476 -20.28 10.57 22.75
N ASP A 477 -20.83 9.69 23.59
CA ASP A 477 -20.63 9.73 25.05
C ASP A 477 -19.19 9.34 25.41
N ASN A 478 -18.60 10.06 26.36
CA ASN A 478 -17.29 9.73 26.88
C ASN A 478 -17.28 8.33 27.51
N ARG A 479 -16.24 7.55 27.22
CA ARG A 479 -16.05 6.18 27.75
C ARG A 479 -15.02 6.17 28.86
N TRP A 480 -13.78 6.47 28.52
CA TRP A 480 -12.68 6.63 29.45
C TRP A 480 -11.67 7.65 28.90
N ASN A 481 -10.95 8.31 29.81
CA ASN A 481 -9.84 9.19 29.46
C ASN A 481 -8.56 8.65 30.13
N GLY A 482 -7.45 8.80 29.44
CA GLY A 482 -6.14 8.36 29.93
C GLY A 482 -5.04 9.29 29.43
N ASP A 483 -3.92 9.26 30.12
CA ASP A 483 -2.78 10.08 29.77
C ASP A 483 -1.49 9.48 30.36
N HIS A 484 -0.36 9.90 29.82
CA HIS A 484 0.93 9.58 30.41
C HIS A 484 2.01 10.57 30.04
N ASP A 485 3.01 10.67 30.92
CA ASP A 485 4.27 11.33 30.62
C ASP A 485 5.05 10.51 29.59
N SER A 486 5.51 11.18 28.53
CA SER A 486 6.28 10.55 27.46
C SER A 486 7.71 10.18 27.87
N GLY A 487 8.26 10.85 28.89
CA GLY A 487 9.66 10.76 29.30
C GLY A 487 10.64 11.38 28.30
N LEU A 488 10.15 12.18 27.34
CA LEU A 488 10.94 12.77 26.27
C LEU A 488 11.33 14.21 26.56
N ALA A 489 12.39 14.67 25.87
CA ALA A 489 12.80 16.07 25.93
C ALA A 489 11.72 16.99 25.34
N LYS A 490 11.53 18.16 25.96
CA LYS A 490 10.53 19.16 25.55
C LYS A 490 10.84 19.85 24.22
N ASP A 491 12.03 19.64 23.64
CA ASP A 491 12.39 20.24 22.36
C ASP A 491 11.50 19.71 21.21
N GLY A 492 10.84 18.57 21.42
CA GLY A 492 9.97 17.94 20.42
C GLY A 492 10.72 17.32 19.27
N GLY A 493 12.05 17.25 19.37
CA GLY A 493 12.92 16.83 18.29
C GLY A 493 12.52 15.46 17.78
N HIS A 494 12.41 15.31 16.47
CA HIS A 494 11.95 14.08 15.82
C HIS A 494 10.46 13.72 16.01
N GLY A 495 9.58 14.72 16.12
CA GLY A 495 8.13 14.51 16.04
C GLY A 495 7.53 13.93 17.31
N GLU A 496 8.00 14.39 18.47
CA GLU A 496 7.53 13.88 19.76
C GLU A 496 6.18 14.45 20.19
N TYR A 497 5.66 15.47 19.50
CA TYR A 497 4.37 16.09 19.81
C TYR A 497 3.18 15.53 19.02
N ASN A 498 3.43 14.73 18.00
CA ASN A 498 2.50 14.34 16.94
C ASN A 498 2.42 12.81 16.81
N ARG A 499 2.08 12.14 17.90
CA ARG A 499 1.99 10.67 17.99
C ARG A 499 0.57 10.20 17.68
N HIS A 500 0.42 9.61 16.50
CA HIS A 500 -0.77 8.87 16.12
C HIS A 500 -0.72 7.44 16.73
N PRO A 501 -1.73 7.00 17.50
CA PRO A 501 -1.81 5.64 18.04
C PRO A 501 -1.99 4.58 16.96
N THR A 502 -1.58 3.34 17.23
CA THR A 502 -1.87 2.18 16.37
C THR A 502 -2.82 1.26 17.11
N ILE A 503 -3.88 0.78 16.45
CA ILE A 503 -4.86 -0.11 17.07
C ILE A 503 -4.78 -1.49 16.40
N ILE A 504 -4.51 -2.51 17.20
CA ILE A 504 -4.55 -3.91 16.79
C ILE A 504 -5.55 -4.61 17.71
N ASP A 505 -6.63 -5.14 17.12
CA ASP A 505 -7.74 -5.76 17.83
C ASP A 505 -8.31 -4.89 18.97
N ASP A 506 -8.13 -5.30 20.21
CA ASP A 506 -8.60 -4.59 21.42
C ASP A 506 -7.47 -3.81 22.11
N THR A 507 -6.32 -3.64 21.45
CA THR A 507 -5.14 -2.98 22.04
C THR A 507 -4.78 -1.71 21.30
N ILE A 508 -4.69 -0.61 22.04
CA ILE A 508 -4.11 0.65 21.60
C ILE A 508 -2.62 0.62 21.93
N TYR A 509 -1.77 0.72 20.92
CA TYR A 509 -0.34 0.96 21.06
C TYR A 509 -0.07 2.45 21.01
N ALA A 510 0.15 3.02 22.19
CA ALA A 510 0.30 4.44 22.44
C ALA A 510 1.64 4.69 23.14
N TRP A 511 2.67 4.99 22.33
CA TRP A 511 4.06 4.96 22.79
C TRP A 511 4.28 5.72 24.12
N PRO A 512 5.03 5.15 25.09
CA PRO A 512 5.67 3.83 25.04
C PRO A 512 4.79 2.69 25.58
N TYR A 513 3.52 2.93 25.88
CA TYR A 513 2.64 1.97 26.54
C TYR A 513 1.63 1.35 25.58
N SER A 514 0.85 0.40 26.11
CA SER A 514 -0.36 -0.07 25.46
C SER A 514 -1.51 -0.06 26.44
N TYR A 515 -2.71 0.10 25.90
CA TYR A 515 -3.95 0.21 26.65
C TYR A 515 -5.01 -0.69 26.02
N ASN A 516 -5.89 -1.26 26.84
CA ASN A 516 -7.08 -1.91 26.34
C ASN A 516 -8.04 -0.84 25.75
N LEU A 517 -8.50 -1.06 24.52
CA LEU A 517 -9.36 -0.14 23.78
C LEU A 517 -10.68 0.14 24.52
N LYS A 518 -11.26 -0.87 25.18
CA LYS A 518 -12.57 -0.78 25.82
C LYS A 518 -12.50 -0.21 27.23
N THR A 519 -11.48 -0.60 28.01
CA THR A 519 -11.41 -0.28 29.44
C THR A 519 -10.45 0.86 29.77
N GLY A 520 -9.51 1.19 28.88
CA GLY A 520 -8.41 2.12 29.16
C GLY A 520 -7.36 1.54 30.10
N GLU A 521 -7.44 0.27 30.46
CA GLU A 521 -6.46 -0.39 31.33
C GLU A 521 -5.12 -0.49 30.61
N LYS A 522 -4.09 0.08 31.23
CA LYS A 522 -2.72 -0.01 30.77
C LYS A 522 -2.18 -1.43 30.95
N ALA A 523 -1.61 -2.02 29.90
CA ALA A 523 -1.02 -3.35 29.97
C ALA A 523 0.17 -3.37 30.94
N ALA A 524 0.14 -4.30 31.90
CA ALA A 524 1.22 -4.48 32.87
C ALA A 524 2.48 -5.01 32.18
N GLY A 525 3.64 -4.39 32.46
CA GLY A 525 4.94 -4.83 31.95
C GLY A 525 5.21 -4.52 30.47
N TRP A 526 4.24 -4.03 29.70
CA TRP A 526 4.47 -3.63 28.32
C TRP A 526 5.17 -2.27 28.21
N ARG A 527 6.26 -2.23 27.45
CA ARG A 527 6.93 -0.97 27.07
C ARG A 527 7.56 -1.09 25.69
N PHE A 528 7.19 -0.18 24.79
CA PHE A 528 7.70 -0.13 23.44
C PHE A 528 9.00 0.70 23.36
N ASP A 529 10.12 0.01 23.12
CA ASP A 529 11.42 0.63 22.81
C ASP A 529 11.58 0.82 21.29
N ARG A 530 11.74 2.08 20.85
CA ARG A 530 11.87 2.46 19.44
C ARG A 530 13.24 2.13 18.84
N ARG A 531 14.24 1.75 19.65
CA ARG A 531 15.59 1.39 19.18
C ARG A 531 16.22 2.45 18.25
N GLY A 532 15.97 3.74 18.52
CA GLY A 532 16.47 4.88 17.74
C GLY A 532 15.51 6.08 17.77
N HIS A 533 15.78 7.09 16.94
CA HIS A 533 14.83 8.20 16.74
C HIS A 533 13.57 7.70 16.04
N GLY A 534 12.39 8.12 16.50
CA GLY A 534 11.13 7.57 16.02
C GLY A 534 10.22 8.59 15.38
N CYS A 535 10.67 9.39 14.42
CA CYS A 535 9.82 10.37 13.74
C CYS A 535 8.71 9.77 12.88
N GLY A 536 8.83 8.52 12.44
CA GLY A 536 7.79 7.83 11.69
C GLY A 536 6.65 7.35 12.57
N GLY A 537 5.44 7.31 12.00
CA GLY A 537 4.31 6.60 12.60
C GLY A 537 4.57 5.09 12.66
N VAL A 538 3.81 4.40 13.49
CA VAL A 538 3.83 2.93 13.60
C VAL A 538 2.74 2.37 12.70
N SER A 539 3.12 1.40 11.86
CA SER A 539 2.20 0.58 11.07
C SER A 539 2.13 -0.83 11.63
N ALA A 540 1.04 -1.55 11.39
CA ALA A 540 0.88 -2.89 11.93
C ALA A 540 0.18 -3.88 11.00
N SER A 541 0.56 -5.14 11.14
CA SER A 541 -0.27 -6.28 10.76
C SER A 541 -1.12 -6.70 11.97
N SER A 542 -1.85 -7.81 11.88
CA SER A 542 -2.54 -8.36 13.06
C SER A 542 -1.60 -8.81 14.18
N GLN A 543 -0.32 -9.08 13.88
CA GLN A 543 0.63 -9.67 14.85
C GLN A 543 2.00 -8.98 14.89
N CYS A 544 2.25 -7.95 14.10
CA CYS A 544 3.53 -7.25 14.08
C CYS A 544 3.35 -5.74 14.01
N MET A 545 4.21 -5.00 14.71
CA MET A 545 4.35 -3.55 14.54
C MET A 545 5.62 -3.23 13.76
N PHE A 546 5.59 -2.15 12.97
CA PHE A 546 6.69 -1.71 12.13
C PHE A 546 6.93 -0.21 12.28
N TRP A 547 8.20 0.18 12.34
CA TRP A 547 8.57 1.58 12.48
C TRP A 547 10.00 1.84 12.01
N ARG A 548 10.35 3.12 12.01
CA ARG A 548 11.70 3.63 11.80
C ARG A 548 12.43 3.77 13.14
N GLY A 549 13.51 3.02 13.33
CA GLY A 549 14.41 3.10 14.49
C GLY A 549 15.89 3.18 14.06
N GLY A 550 16.22 4.16 13.19
CA GLY A 550 17.50 4.25 12.48
C GLY A 550 17.52 3.44 11.18
N ASN A 551 17.12 2.17 11.25
CA ASN A 551 16.81 1.27 10.13
C ASN A 551 15.32 0.88 10.18
N PRO A 552 14.81 0.05 9.24
CA PRO A 552 13.48 -0.54 9.39
C PRO A 552 13.46 -1.56 10.53
N TRP A 553 12.49 -1.42 11.43
CA TRP A 553 12.28 -2.32 12.57
C TRP A 553 10.89 -2.94 12.51
N MET A 554 10.81 -4.12 13.10
CA MET A 554 9.62 -4.90 13.36
C MET A 554 9.58 -5.26 14.85
N TYR A 555 8.39 -5.42 15.42
CA TYR A 555 8.17 -6.06 16.71
C TYR A 555 7.13 -7.15 16.49
N ASP A 556 7.54 -8.40 16.65
CA ASP A 556 6.62 -9.54 16.63
C ASP A 556 5.88 -9.61 17.98
N LEU A 557 4.54 -9.53 17.94
CA LEU A 557 3.68 -9.54 19.12
C LEU A 557 3.33 -10.97 19.59
N GLY A 558 3.78 -12.00 18.87
CA GLY A 558 3.57 -13.39 19.27
C GLY A 558 4.26 -13.75 20.59
N PRO A 559 3.92 -14.90 21.21
CA PRO A 559 4.40 -15.29 22.54
C PRO A 559 5.93 -15.31 22.72
N ASN A 560 6.67 -15.62 21.66
CA ASN A 560 8.13 -15.62 21.62
C ASN A 560 8.70 -14.50 20.73
N GLY A 561 7.86 -13.51 20.42
CA GLY A 561 8.19 -12.39 19.56
C GLY A 561 9.04 -11.34 20.28
N GLY A 562 9.33 -10.26 19.57
CA GLY A 562 10.15 -9.17 20.09
C GLY A 562 10.66 -8.26 18.99
N PRO A 563 11.48 -7.25 19.35
CA PRO A 563 11.99 -6.29 18.39
C PRO A 563 13.07 -6.92 17.50
N VAL A 564 12.90 -6.84 16.19
CA VAL A 564 13.82 -7.34 15.16
C VAL A 564 14.10 -6.22 14.16
N ARG A 565 15.37 -6.03 13.82
CA ARG A 565 15.77 -5.14 12.74
C ARG A 565 15.67 -5.89 11.41
N LEU A 566 14.91 -5.36 10.44
CA LEU A 566 14.70 -6.04 9.15
C LEU A 566 15.95 -6.01 8.26
N ASN A 567 16.68 -4.89 8.25
CA ASN A 567 17.98 -4.77 7.58
C ASN A 567 18.82 -3.65 8.20
N THR A 568 20.08 -3.53 7.78
CA THR A 568 21.01 -2.48 8.23
C THR A 568 21.40 -1.48 7.15
N ILE A 569 20.94 -1.68 5.91
CA ILE A 569 21.49 -1.03 4.71
C ILE A 569 20.57 0.03 4.10
N THR A 570 19.28 0.06 4.48
CA THR A 570 18.32 1.07 4.04
C THR A 570 17.80 1.89 5.21
N ARG A 571 17.17 3.03 4.88
CA ARG A 571 16.52 3.92 5.84
C ARG A 571 15.13 4.30 5.31
N PRO A 572 14.05 4.06 6.08
CA PRO A 572 12.69 4.43 5.69
C PRO A 572 12.49 5.94 5.45
N GLY A 573 11.26 6.37 5.16
CA GLY A 573 10.85 7.78 5.28
C GLY A 573 10.78 8.26 6.74
N CYS A 574 10.57 9.57 6.96
CA CYS A 574 10.31 10.15 8.30
C CYS A 574 8.81 10.17 8.67
N TRP A 575 7.99 9.38 7.97
CA TRP A 575 6.57 9.16 8.23
C TRP A 575 6.24 7.66 8.07
N ILE A 576 4.96 7.28 7.90
CA ILE A 576 4.57 5.91 7.54
C ILE A 576 5.12 5.60 6.15
N ASN A 577 6.00 4.61 6.08
CA ASN A 577 6.66 4.17 4.86
C ASN A 577 6.81 2.64 4.79
N ILE A 578 6.90 1.98 5.94
CA ILE A 578 6.82 0.51 6.01
C ILE A 578 5.34 0.16 6.14
N ILE A 579 4.79 -0.64 5.23
CA ILE A 579 3.41 -1.11 5.33
C ILE A 579 3.35 -2.65 5.22
N PRO A 580 2.74 -3.36 6.18
CA PRO A 580 2.44 -4.78 6.04
C PRO A 580 1.11 -4.97 5.31
N ALA A 581 1.09 -5.60 4.15
CA ALA A 581 -0.13 -5.89 3.38
C ALA A 581 0.14 -6.96 2.31
N GLY A 582 -0.88 -7.68 1.87
CA GLY A 582 -0.72 -8.71 0.84
C GLY A 582 0.14 -9.91 1.26
N GLY A 583 0.29 -10.16 2.55
CA GLY A 583 1.24 -11.14 3.09
C GLY A 583 2.70 -10.72 2.99
N LEU A 584 2.98 -9.43 2.76
CA LEU A 584 4.31 -8.87 2.59
C LEU A 584 4.55 -7.69 3.53
N VAL A 585 5.83 -7.40 3.82
CA VAL A 585 6.26 -6.12 4.38
C VAL A 585 6.86 -5.30 3.24
N LEU A 586 6.21 -4.19 2.88
CA LEU A 586 6.57 -3.34 1.75
C LEU A 586 7.24 -2.06 2.26
N ILE A 587 8.41 -1.75 1.71
CA ILE A 587 9.24 -0.60 2.08
C ILE A 587 9.71 0.10 0.80
N PRO A 588 8.85 0.93 0.16
CA PRO A 588 9.29 1.70 -1.00
C PRO A 588 10.34 2.74 -0.62
N GLU A 589 11.16 3.10 -1.60
CA GLU A 589 12.23 4.09 -1.45
C GLU A 589 11.68 5.44 -0.99
N ALA A 590 12.17 5.93 0.14
CA ALA A 590 11.79 7.22 0.72
C ALA A 590 12.98 7.89 1.44
N SER A 591 14.20 7.55 1.05
CA SER A 591 15.45 8.07 1.62
C SER A 591 16.05 9.21 0.80
N SER A 592 15.34 9.72 -0.22
CA SER A 592 15.76 10.88 -1.01
C SER A 592 16.24 12.04 -0.11
N GLY A 593 17.30 12.70 -0.57
CA GLY A 593 18.06 13.74 0.15
C GLY A 593 18.80 13.26 1.40
N CYS A 594 19.01 11.95 1.60
CA CYS A 594 19.85 11.43 2.67
C CYS A 594 21.31 11.36 2.25
N THR A 595 22.20 11.94 3.07
CA THR A 595 23.66 11.87 2.91
C THR A 595 24.31 10.90 3.90
N CYS A 596 23.51 10.11 4.63
CA CYS A 596 24.01 9.15 5.61
C CYS A 596 24.60 7.89 4.94
N GLY A 597 25.38 7.11 5.69
CA GLY A 597 26.06 5.89 5.22
C GLY A 597 25.17 4.67 4.95
N PHE A 598 23.95 4.85 4.44
CA PHE A 598 23.08 3.75 4.00
C PHE A 598 23.42 3.40 2.55
N ALA A 599 23.87 2.17 2.34
CA ALA A 599 24.47 1.76 1.07
C ALA A 599 23.46 1.66 -0.10
N LEU A 600 22.15 1.48 0.20
CA LEU A 600 21.12 1.29 -0.82
C LEU A 600 19.95 2.27 -0.65
N GLN A 601 19.63 2.96 -1.74
CA GLN A 601 18.42 3.78 -1.89
C GLN A 601 17.51 3.09 -2.91
N THR A 602 16.66 2.19 -2.43
CA THR A 602 15.87 1.28 -3.26
C THR A 602 14.61 0.86 -2.52
N SER A 603 13.57 0.52 -3.28
CA SER A 603 12.36 -0.12 -2.76
C SER A 603 12.65 -1.59 -2.42
N MET A 604 12.00 -2.12 -1.40
CA MET A 604 12.15 -3.51 -0.95
C MET A 604 10.81 -4.12 -0.52
N ALA A 605 10.69 -5.44 -0.68
CA ALA A 605 9.65 -6.24 -0.03
C ALA A 605 10.26 -7.41 0.73
N TYR A 606 9.60 -7.78 1.83
CA TYR A 606 9.91 -8.97 2.61
C TYR A 606 8.70 -9.88 2.68
N ILE A 607 8.96 -11.18 2.76
CA ILE A 607 7.97 -12.23 2.92
C ILE A 607 8.28 -13.04 4.20
N PRO A 608 7.28 -13.53 4.94
CA PRO A 608 7.50 -14.45 6.03
C PRO A 608 8.24 -15.71 5.57
N VAL A 609 9.25 -16.13 6.34
CA VAL A 609 10.01 -17.36 6.08
C VAL A 609 9.12 -18.60 6.14
N ASP A 610 8.11 -18.59 7.01
CA ASP A 610 7.15 -19.70 7.10
C ASP A 610 6.32 -19.85 5.83
N THR A 611 5.99 -18.73 5.15
CA THR A 611 5.35 -18.77 3.82
C THR A 611 6.26 -19.39 2.77
N LEU A 612 7.58 -19.16 2.84
CA LEU A 612 8.54 -19.79 1.93
C LEU A 612 8.74 -21.29 2.22
N ASN A 613 8.55 -21.72 3.47
CA ASN A 613 8.78 -23.10 3.90
C ASN A 613 7.52 -23.96 3.95
N SER A 614 6.33 -23.36 3.96
CA SER A 614 5.07 -24.09 3.96
C SER A 614 4.99 -24.97 2.72
N LYS A 615 4.63 -26.24 2.90
CA LYS A 615 4.11 -27.04 1.79
C LYS A 615 2.60 -26.78 1.71
N PRO A 616 1.96 -26.91 0.54
CA PRO A 616 0.51 -26.85 0.48
C PRO A 616 -0.07 -27.87 1.46
N GLY A 617 -0.78 -27.39 2.48
CA GLY A 617 -1.70 -28.24 3.24
C GLY A 617 -2.86 -28.52 2.31
N PHE A 618 -2.95 -29.75 1.81
CA PHE A 618 -4.21 -30.23 1.27
C PHE A 618 -5.10 -30.48 2.50
N GLU A 619 -5.94 -29.51 2.86
CA GLU A 619 -7.09 -29.79 3.73
C GLU A 619 -8.13 -30.64 2.99
#